data_AF-X1G4M3-F1
#
_entry.id   AF-X1G4M3-F1
#
_cell.length_a   1.000
_cell.length_b   1.000
_cell.length_c   1.000
_cell.angle_alpha   90.00
_cell.angle_beta   90.00
_cell.angle_gamma   90.00
#
_symmetry.space_group_name_H-M   'P 1'
#
loop_
_entity.id
_entity.type
_entity.pdbx_description
1 polymer ?
#
loop_
_entity_poly.entity_id
_entity_poly.type
_entity_poly.pdbx_seq_one_letter_code
_entity_poly.pdbx_strand_id
1 'polypeptide(L)'
;SLVLMVSVCLPVQASEESGEVDISATVPLTISAVSAPSIGNYGATISWKTNGDATSQVFYDTVYHEDIDDYAHRTDEDTELVTQHSVRLTELSSGRTYHYRVRSAIGTEFEDISEEDDTFKTSSPAPAPSGPPTYYIDTDLFTIGKSYRISRTGEILKTIEATSEDGMLTMTIPEGTITLDKDGKRLASLETAVDESPPDPPEDAHIIGLAYDFGPDGATFDPPLTMEYTYDPDALPDVADLFLAYYDEEAGEWVELPCTVDPVNHTITASVAHFTTFAIIGWVPPVPPPPPVPARFTIRSLGVS
;
A
#
# COMPACT_ATOMS: atom_id res chain seq x y z
N SER A 1 -74.63 35.76 -43.49
CA SER A 1 -74.75 34.94 -44.71
C SER A 1 -75.32 33.59 -44.31
N LEU A 2 -76.63 33.36 -44.40
CA LEU A 2 -77.44 33.10 -45.61
C LEU A 2 -77.23 31.68 -46.17
N VAL A 3 -78.03 30.75 -45.62
CA VAL A 3 -78.84 29.68 -46.27
C VAL A 3 -78.22 28.84 -47.39
N LEU A 4 -78.20 27.51 -47.21
CA LEU A 4 -78.91 26.60 -48.12
C LEU A 4 -79.30 25.29 -47.41
N MET A 5 -80.58 25.16 -47.06
CA MET A 5 -81.23 23.86 -46.92
C MET A 5 -81.39 23.26 -48.31
N VAL A 6 -80.95 22.03 -48.51
CA VAL A 6 -81.47 21.17 -49.57
C VAL A 6 -82.13 19.97 -48.88
N SER A 7 -83.44 20.07 -48.77
CA SER A 7 -84.32 18.97 -48.41
C SER A 7 -84.48 18.09 -49.66
N VAL A 8 -84.01 16.85 -49.59
CA VAL A 8 -84.40 15.80 -50.54
C VAL A 8 -85.15 14.75 -49.75
N CYS A 9 -86.44 14.63 -50.05
CA CYS A 9 -87.32 13.59 -49.54
C CYS A 9 -87.63 12.67 -50.73
N LEU A 10 -87.35 11.36 -50.62
CA LEU A 10 -87.89 10.27 -51.45
C LEU A 10 -87.56 8.91 -50.76
N PRO A 11 -88.31 7.83 -51.04
CA PRO A 11 -89.32 7.27 -50.15
C PRO A 11 -88.84 6.11 -49.27
N VAL A 12 -89.64 5.79 -48.25
CA VAL A 12 -89.57 4.55 -47.47
C VAL A 12 -89.58 3.34 -48.41
N GLN A 13 -88.52 2.53 -48.34
CA GLN A 13 -88.63 1.08 -48.45
C GLN A 13 -87.92 0.49 -47.22
N ALA A 14 -88.70 -0.21 -46.40
CA ALA A 14 -88.14 -1.13 -45.42
C ALA A 14 -87.37 -2.21 -46.20
N SER A 15 -86.06 -2.22 -46.05
CA SER A 15 -85.21 -3.36 -46.32
C SER A 15 -84.61 -3.72 -44.97
N GLU A 16 -85.11 -4.80 -44.37
CA GLU A 16 -84.47 -5.43 -43.22
C GLU A 16 -83.11 -5.94 -43.69
N GLU A 17 -82.06 -5.17 -43.46
CA GLU A 17 -80.71 -5.70 -43.43
C GLU A 17 -80.09 -5.21 -42.13
N SER A 18 -79.99 -6.12 -41.18
CA SER A 18 -79.22 -5.97 -39.95
C SER A 18 -77.75 -5.77 -40.32
N GLY A 19 -77.39 -4.55 -40.67
CA GLY A 19 -76.00 -4.11 -40.72
C GLY A 19 -75.50 -4.03 -39.29
N GLU A 20 -74.79 -5.07 -38.85
CA GLU A 20 -73.91 -5.00 -37.70
C GLU A 20 -72.88 -3.92 -38.01
N VAL A 21 -73.02 -2.75 -37.38
CA VAL A 21 -71.99 -1.72 -37.40
C VAL A 21 -70.88 -2.23 -36.50
N ASP A 22 -69.90 -2.91 -37.09
CA ASP A 22 -68.68 -3.31 -36.41
C ASP A 22 -67.83 -2.05 -36.14
N ILE A 23 -68.12 -1.40 -35.01
CA ILE A 23 -67.23 -0.43 -34.39
C ILE A 23 -66.15 -1.19 -33.62
N SER A 24 -65.21 -1.81 -34.35
CA SER A 24 -63.96 -2.26 -33.77
C SER A 24 -63.12 -1.04 -33.39
N ALA A 25 -63.35 -0.52 -32.19
CA ALA A 25 -62.48 0.45 -31.56
C ALA A 25 -61.30 -0.30 -30.95
N THR A 26 -60.20 -0.41 -31.70
CA THR A 26 -58.94 -0.91 -31.14
C THR A 26 -58.40 0.12 -30.14
N VAL A 27 -58.25 -0.28 -28.88
CA VAL A 27 -57.56 0.54 -27.87
C VAL A 27 -56.07 0.57 -28.24
N PRO A 28 -55.44 1.75 -28.37
CA PRO A 28 -54.01 1.83 -28.70
C PRO A 28 -53.17 1.18 -27.60
N LEU A 29 -52.06 0.53 -27.98
CA LEU A 29 -51.08 0.03 -27.02
C LEU A 29 -50.51 1.23 -26.25
N THR A 30 -50.40 1.09 -24.94
CA THR A 30 -49.83 2.14 -24.07
C THR A 30 -48.87 1.53 -23.06
N ILE A 31 -47.68 2.11 -22.98
CA ILE A 31 -46.64 1.79 -22.00
C ILE A 31 -46.81 2.66 -20.75
N SER A 32 -46.60 2.06 -19.59
CA SER A 32 -46.67 2.75 -18.29
C SER A 32 -45.74 2.13 -17.25
N ALA A 33 -45.53 2.84 -16.13
CA ALA A 33 -44.76 2.36 -14.99
C ALA A 33 -43.31 1.93 -15.33
N VAL A 34 -42.67 2.64 -16.26
CA VAL A 34 -41.28 2.43 -16.64
C VAL A 34 -40.37 2.74 -15.45
N SER A 35 -39.45 1.84 -15.14
CA SER A 35 -38.53 1.98 -14.00
C SER A 35 -37.35 1.01 -14.08
N ALA A 36 -36.30 1.30 -13.30
CA ALA A 36 -35.12 0.44 -13.13
C ALA A 36 -35.02 -0.11 -11.69
N PRO A 37 -35.81 -1.15 -11.32
CA PRO A 37 -35.95 -1.61 -9.93
C PRO A 37 -34.69 -2.24 -9.32
N SER A 38 -33.74 -2.70 -10.14
CA SER A 38 -32.51 -3.35 -9.66
C SER A 38 -31.32 -2.87 -10.47
N ILE A 39 -30.42 -2.13 -9.83
CA ILE A 39 -29.25 -1.54 -10.48
C ILE A 39 -27.97 -2.08 -9.81
N GLY A 40 -27.12 -2.73 -10.59
CA GLY A 40 -25.82 -3.24 -10.17
C GLY A 40 -24.65 -2.40 -10.67
N ASN A 41 -23.44 -2.93 -10.51
CA ASN A 41 -22.22 -2.26 -10.99
C ASN A 41 -22.08 -2.32 -12.51
N TYR A 42 -22.56 -3.40 -13.14
CA TYR A 42 -22.33 -3.68 -14.57
C TYR A 42 -23.62 -4.06 -15.30
N GLY A 43 -24.77 -3.68 -14.75
CA GLY A 43 -26.07 -4.05 -15.30
C GLY A 43 -27.21 -3.43 -14.52
N ALA A 44 -28.39 -3.44 -15.13
CA ALA A 44 -29.64 -3.02 -14.52
C ALA A 44 -30.80 -3.87 -15.05
N THR A 45 -31.86 -3.99 -14.29
CA THR A 45 -33.13 -4.55 -14.77
C THR A 45 -34.09 -3.40 -14.99
N ILE A 46 -34.65 -3.33 -16.20
CA ILE A 46 -35.67 -2.36 -16.61
C ILE A 46 -37.01 -3.07 -16.66
N SER A 47 -38.03 -2.45 -16.07
CA SER A 47 -39.39 -2.99 -16.03
C SER A 47 -40.43 -1.94 -16.39
N TRP A 48 -41.49 -2.38 -17.09
CA TRP A 48 -42.64 -1.55 -17.45
C TRP A 48 -43.89 -2.41 -17.61
N LYS A 49 -45.03 -1.77 -17.86
CA LYS A 49 -46.32 -2.41 -18.11
C LYS A 49 -46.95 -1.92 -19.39
N THR A 50 -47.78 -2.75 -19.98
CA THR A 50 -48.61 -2.43 -21.15
C THR A 50 -50.08 -2.72 -20.85
N ASN A 51 -50.98 -2.07 -21.57
CA ASN A 51 -52.43 -2.29 -21.46
C ASN A 51 -52.94 -3.53 -22.24
N GLY A 52 -52.05 -4.29 -22.90
CA GLY A 52 -52.33 -5.52 -23.62
C GLY A 52 -51.06 -6.34 -23.84
N ASP A 53 -51.17 -7.61 -24.23
CA ASP A 53 -50.01 -8.51 -24.37
C ASP A 53 -49.11 -8.06 -25.52
N ALA A 54 -47.85 -7.73 -25.23
CA ALA A 54 -46.90 -7.17 -26.20
C ALA A 54 -45.48 -7.74 -26.02
N THR A 55 -44.61 -7.49 -27.00
CA THR A 55 -43.18 -7.81 -26.96
C THR A 55 -42.39 -6.88 -26.03
N SER A 56 -41.15 -7.25 -25.69
CA SER A 56 -40.28 -6.46 -24.79
C SER A 56 -38.95 -6.09 -25.43
N GLN A 57 -38.62 -4.80 -25.48
CA GLN A 57 -37.30 -4.34 -25.93
C GLN A 57 -36.85 -3.05 -25.21
N VAL A 58 -35.55 -2.94 -24.94
CA VAL A 58 -34.95 -1.75 -24.30
C VAL A 58 -33.86 -1.17 -25.19
N PHE A 59 -33.86 0.15 -25.33
CA PHE A 59 -32.85 0.96 -26.01
C PHE A 59 -32.15 1.82 -24.96
N TYR A 60 -30.82 1.90 -25.00
CA TYR A 60 -30.04 2.56 -23.96
C TYR A 60 -28.70 3.12 -24.46
N ASP A 61 -28.27 4.21 -23.85
CA ASP A 61 -27.04 4.93 -24.18
C ASP A 61 -26.59 5.73 -22.95
N THR A 62 -25.35 6.23 -22.95
CA THR A 62 -24.84 7.20 -21.98
C THR A 62 -25.20 8.65 -22.33
N VAL A 63 -25.86 8.87 -23.48
CA VAL A 63 -26.30 10.17 -23.99
C VAL A 63 -27.80 10.11 -24.30
N TYR A 64 -28.52 11.19 -24.01
CA TYR A 64 -29.93 11.35 -24.38
C TYR A 64 -30.09 11.51 -25.89
N HIS A 65 -31.11 10.85 -26.47
CA HIS A 65 -31.52 11.05 -27.86
C HIS A 65 -33.03 11.29 -27.97
N GLU A 66 -33.43 12.13 -28.93
CA GLU A 66 -34.85 12.45 -29.17
C GLU A 66 -35.59 11.28 -29.83
N ASP A 67 -34.93 10.60 -30.77
CA ASP A 67 -35.41 9.39 -31.44
C ASP A 67 -34.86 8.13 -30.74
N ILE A 68 -35.68 7.10 -30.60
CA ILE A 68 -35.26 5.83 -29.99
C ILE A 68 -34.23 5.09 -30.86
N ASP A 69 -34.29 5.28 -32.18
CA ASP A 69 -33.39 4.62 -33.13
C ASP A 69 -31.96 5.17 -33.10
N ASP A 70 -31.75 6.34 -32.49
CA ASP A 70 -30.43 6.98 -32.34
C ASP A 70 -29.64 6.45 -31.13
N TYR A 71 -30.27 5.69 -30.24
CA TYR A 71 -29.58 5.08 -29.09
C TYR A 71 -28.55 4.06 -29.57
N ALA A 72 -27.31 4.17 -29.06
CA ALA A 72 -26.20 3.32 -29.51
C ALA A 72 -26.38 1.82 -29.23
N HIS A 73 -27.18 1.46 -28.22
CA HIS A 73 -27.41 0.07 -27.83
C HIS A 73 -28.90 -0.26 -27.71
N ARG A 74 -29.25 -1.50 -28.05
CA ARG A 74 -30.57 -2.08 -27.82
C ARG A 74 -30.45 -3.56 -27.47
N THR A 75 -31.42 -4.08 -26.73
CA THR A 75 -31.53 -5.52 -26.49
C THR A 75 -32.13 -6.22 -27.70
N ASP A 76 -31.94 -7.54 -27.78
CA ASP A 76 -32.79 -8.37 -28.64
C ASP A 76 -34.25 -8.21 -28.19
N GLU A 77 -35.16 -8.30 -29.15
CA GLU A 77 -36.60 -8.24 -28.87
C GLU A 77 -37.06 -9.58 -28.27
N ASP A 78 -37.68 -9.52 -27.10
CA ASP A 78 -38.37 -10.65 -26.51
C ASP A 78 -39.77 -10.75 -27.10
N THR A 79 -40.03 -11.83 -27.84
CA THR A 79 -41.30 -12.05 -28.55
C THR A 79 -42.38 -12.70 -27.68
N GLU A 80 -42.08 -13.02 -26.41
CA GLU A 80 -43.09 -13.47 -25.47
C GLU A 80 -44.08 -12.34 -25.15
N LEU A 81 -45.37 -12.59 -25.43
CA LEU A 81 -46.42 -11.59 -25.26
C LEU A 81 -46.87 -11.53 -23.81
N VAL A 82 -46.57 -10.42 -23.13
CA VAL A 82 -46.89 -10.19 -21.72
C VAL A 82 -47.37 -8.76 -21.48
N THR A 83 -47.99 -8.53 -20.32
CA THR A 83 -48.41 -7.19 -19.84
C THR A 83 -47.47 -6.61 -18.77
N GLN A 84 -46.56 -7.42 -18.24
CA GLN A 84 -45.54 -7.02 -17.28
C GLN A 84 -44.18 -7.42 -17.82
N HIS A 85 -43.39 -6.42 -18.19
CA HIS A 85 -42.12 -6.61 -18.88
C HIS A 85 -40.96 -6.45 -17.92
N SER A 86 -39.89 -7.22 -18.14
CA SER A 86 -38.67 -7.15 -17.34
C SER A 86 -37.47 -7.56 -18.19
N VAL A 87 -36.62 -6.61 -18.55
CA VAL A 87 -35.44 -6.84 -19.39
C VAL A 87 -34.18 -6.52 -18.60
N ARG A 88 -33.18 -7.41 -18.67
CA ARG A 88 -31.89 -7.25 -17.97
C ARG A 88 -30.83 -6.72 -18.94
N LEU A 89 -30.27 -5.56 -18.60
CA LEU A 89 -29.09 -4.99 -19.23
C LEU A 89 -27.82 -5.50 -18.54
N THR A 90 -26.83 -5.90 -19.32
CA THR A 90 -25.53 -6.40 -18.86
C THR A 90 -24.40 -5.66 -19.55
N GLU A 91 -23.16 -5.91 -19.14
CA GLU A 91 -21.95 -5.34 -19.75
C GLU A 91 -21.88 -3.81 -19.71
N LEU A 92 -22.59 -3.19 -18.76
CA LEU A 92 -22.56 -1.75 -18.55
C LEU A 92 -21.28 -1.33 -17.81
N SER A 93 -20.88 -0.08 -17.99
CA SER A 93 -19.80 0.53 -17.22
C SER A 93 -20.30 0.98 -15.85
N SER A 94 -19.53 0.72 -14.79
CA SER A 94 -19.89 1.10 -13.42
C SER A 94 -19.76 2.60 -13.15
N GLY A 95 -20.60 3.14 -12.26
CA GLY A 95 -20.61 4.56 -11.87
C GLY A 95 -21.08 5.52 -12.97
N ARG A 96 -21.71 5.01 -14.04
CA ARG A 96 -22.16 5.78 -15.21
C ARG A 96 -23.68 5.94 -15.20
N THR A 97 -24.14 7.10 -15.63
CA THR A 97 -25.56 7.33 -15.93
C THR A 97 -25.85 6.82 -17.32
N TYR A 98 -26.95 6.08 -17.45
CA TYR A 98 -27.51 5.61 -18.71
C TYR A 98 -28.90 6.20 -18.88
N HIS A 99 -29.17 6.65 -20.09
CA HIS A 99 -30.47 7.02 -20.65
C HIS A 99 -31.08 5.77 -21.29
N TYR A 100 -32.38 5.57 -21.14
CA TYR A 100 -33.06 4.44 -21.74
C TYR A 100 -34.52 4.74 -22.09
N ARG A 101 -34.98 4.05 -23.12
CA ARG A 101 -36.38 4.00 -23.55
C ARG A 101 -36.79 2.56 -23.80
N VAL A 102 -38.08 2.29 -23.68
CA VAL A 102 -38.63 0.94 -23.87
C VAL A 102 -39.61 0.93 -25.04
N ARG A 103 -39.64 -0.18 -25.76
CA ARG A 103 -40.52 -0.42 -26.90
C ARG A 103 -41.25 -1.74 -26.70
N SER A 104 -42.53 -1.73 -27.01
CA SER A 104 -43.39 -2.91 -27.00
C SER A 104 -44.26 -2.94 -28.25
N ALA A 105 -44.43 -4.11 -28.84
CA ALA A 105 -45.24 -4.28 -30.05
C ALA A 105 -46.19 -5.47 -29.97
N ILE A 106 -47.29 -5.40 -30.70
CA ILE A 106 -48.23 -6.49 -30.94
C ILE A 106 -48.23 -6.76 -32.44
N GLY A 107 -47.52 -7.82 -32.86
CA GLY A 107 -47.30 -8.10 -34.28
C GLY A 107 -46.51 -6.97 -34.95
N THR A 108 -46.85 -6.65 -36.19
CA THR A 108 -46.16 -5.60 -36.99
C THR A 108 -46.94 -4.30 -37.10
N GLU A 109 -48.16 -4.25 -36.57
CA GLU A 109 -49.11 -3.15 -36.83
C GLU A 109 -49.32 -2.24 -35.62
N PHE A 110 -49.08 -2.73 -34.40
CA PHE A 110 -49.26 -1.97 -33.17
C PHE A 110 -47.96 -1.92 -32.40
N GLU A 111 -47.44 -0.73 -32.16
CA GLU A 111 -46.29 -0.51 -31.30
C GLU A 111 -46.52 0.71 -30.42
N ASP A 112 -45.80 0.75 -29.30
CA ASP A 112 -45.69 1.92 -28.46
C ASP A 112 -44.26 2.04 -27.91
N ILE A 113 -43.86 3.27 -27.64
CA ILE A 113 -42.56 3.64 -27.10
C ILE A 113 -42.80 4.52 -25.88
N SER A 114 -42.00 4.36 -24.83
CA SER A 114 -42.08 5.22 -23.65
C SER A 114 -41.97 6.71 -24.02
N GLU A 115 -42.95 7.52 -23.60
CA GLU A 115 -43.01 8.96 -23.91
C GLU A 115 -41.76 9.71 -23.40
N GLU A 116 -41.36 9.41 -22.17
CA GLU A 116 -40.20 10.02 -21.52
C GLU A 116 -38.92 9.22 -21.77
N ASP A 117 -37.78 9.90 -21.68
CA ASP A 117 -36.49 9.23 -21.52
C ASP A 117 -36.22 9.09 -20.02
N ASP A 118 -36.03 7.84 -19.59
CA ASP A 118 -35.71 7.52 -18.21
C ASP A 118 -34.21 7.36 -18.03
N THR A 119 -33.75 7.53 -16.80
CA THR A 119 -32.33 7.35 -16.47
C THR A 119 -32.12 6.44 -15.29
N PHE A 120 -31.01 5.70 -15.31
CA PHE A 120 -30.48 5.04 -14.12
C PHE A 120 -28.97 5.25 -14.06
N LYS A 121 -28.40 5.12 -12.86
CA LYS A 121 -26.95 5.21 -12.66
C LYS A 121 -26.42 3.90 -12.09
N THR A 122 -25.53 3.23 -12.83
CA THR A 122 -24.88 2.02 -12.34
C THR A 122 -24.11 2.33 -11.05
N SER A 123 -24.15 1.37 -10.12
CA SER A 123 -23.39 1.49 -8.88
C SER A 123 -21.90 1.47 -9.18
N SER A 124 -21.11 2.15 -8.36
CA SER A 124 -19.66 1.96 -8.38
C SER A 124 -19.31 0.72 -7.56
N PRO A 125 -18.34 -0.11 -7.98
CA PRO A 125 -17.87 -1.19 -7.14
C PRO A 125 -17.41 -0.63 -5.79
N ALA A 126 -17.79 -1.30 -4.70
CA ALA A 126 -17.31 -0.94 -3.38
C ALA A 126 -15.77 -0.95 -3.38
N PRO A 127 -15.09 0.03 -2.75
CA PRO A 127 -13.66 -0.04 -2.59
C PRO A 127 -13.30 -1.34 -1.86
N ALA A 128 -12.26 -2.04 -2.33
CA ALA A 128 -11.80 -3.26 -1.69
C ALA A 128 -11.54 -2.99 -0.19
N PRO A 129 -11.86 -3.94 0.72
CA PRO A 129 -11.59 -3.74 2.13
C PRO A 129 -10.08 -3.57 2.34
N SER A 130 -9.65 -2.38 2.75
CA SER A 130 -8.28 -2.15 3.18
C SER A 130 -8.06 -2.89 4.50
N GLY A 131 -7.21 -3.91 4.50
CA GLY A 131 -6.74 -4.54 5.74
C GLY A 131 -6.06 -3.52 6.67
N PRO A 132 -5.83 -3.85 7.95
CA PRO A 132 -5.04 -3.00 8.83
C PRO A 132 -3.65 -2.75 8.22
N PRO A 133 -3.08 -1.54 8.41
CA PRO A 133 -1.74 -1.27 7.90
C PRO A 133 -0.74 -2.24 8.53
N THR A 134 0.09 -2.86 7.69
CA THR A 134 1.26 -3.61 8.12
C THR A 134 2.49 -2.71 8.06
N TYR A 135 3.36 -2.85 9.06
CA TYR A 135 4.59 -2.08 9.16
C TYR A 135 5.79 -3.02 9.10
N TYR A 136 6.84 -2.55 8.46
CA TYR A 136 8.08 -3.29 8.27
C TYR A 136 9.27 -2.41 8.63
N ILE A 137 10.34 -3.08 9.03
CA ILE A 137 11.69 -2.55 9.02
C ILE A 137 12.49 -3.37 8.00
N ASP A 138 13.10 -2.67 7.06
CA ASP A 138 14.00 -3.27 6.08
C ASP A 138 15.42 -3.25 6.65
N THR A 139 16.17 -4.32 6.47
CA THR A 139 17.52 -4.45 7.02
C THR A 139 18.45 -4.75 5.88
N ASP A 140 19.44 -3.89 5.66
CA ASP A 140 20.62 -4.16 4.85
C ASP A 140 21.82 -4.32 5.77
N LEU A 141 21.78 -5.38 6.58
CA LEU A 141 22.80 -5.66 7.58
C LEU A 141 23.78 -6.66 7.00
N PHE A 142 25.04 -6.25 6.87
CA PHE A 142 26.14 -7.04 6.33
C PHE A 142 25.88 -7.49 4.88
N THR A 143 25.31 -6.59 4.06
CA THR A 143 24.89 -6.86 2.67
C THR A 143 23.76 -7.90 2.55
N ILE A 144 23.07 -8.21 3.65
CA ILE A 144 21.95 -9.15 3.68
C ILE A 144 20.64 -8.39 3.85
N GLY A 145 19.98 -8.16 2.71
CA GLY A 145 18.64 -7.57 2.62
C GLY A 145 17.54 -8.49 3.18
N LYS A 146 16.86 -8.08 4.24
CA LYS A 146 15.66 -8.76 4.80
C LYS A 146 14.61 -7.74 5.23
N SER A 147 13.36 -8.16 5.33
CA SER A 147 12.27 -7.34 5.87
C SER A 147 11.60 -8.03 7.05
N TYR A 148 11.46 -7.32 8.16
CA TYR A 148 10.85 -7.82 9.38
C TYR A 148 9.58 -7.05 9.71
N ARG A 149 8.55 -7.75 10.19
CA ARG A 149 7.32 -7.08 10.64
C ARG A 149 7.54 -6.40 11.97
N ILE A 150 7.04 -5.19 12.09
CA ILE A 150 7.07 -4.40 13.32
C ILE A 150 5.66 -3.94 13.70
N SER A 151 5.48 -3.55 14.96
CA SER A 151 4.24 -2.94 15.41
C SER A 151 4.09 -1.50 14.88
N ARG A 152 2.91 -0.91 15.10
CA ARG A 152 2.66 0.51 14.76
C ARG A 152 3.60 1.47 15.49
N THR A 153 4.08 1.08 16.67
CA THR A 153 4.94 1.90 17.54
C THR A 153 6.44 1.64 17.32
N GLY A 154 6.82 0.79 16.36
CA GLY A 154 8.22 0.45 16.11
C GLY A 154 8.73 -0.75 16.92
N GLU A 155 7.86 -1.52 17.54
CA GLU A 155 8.26 -2.71 18.30
C GLU A 155 8.63 -3.87 17.36
N ILE A 156 9.79 -4.47 17.57
CA ILE A 156 10.26 -5.68 16.88
C ILE A 156 9.41 -6.87 17.32
N LEU A 157 8.69 -7.49 16.38
CA LEU A 157 7.78 -8.60 16.68
C LEU A 157 8.45 -9.99 16.66
N LYS A 158 9.72 -10.04 16.26
CA LYS A 158 10.55 -11.25 16.26
C LYS A 158 12.01 -10.84 16.27
N THR A 159 12.82 -11.46 17.12
CA THR A 159 14.25 -11.19 17.24
C THR A 159 14.92 -11.14 15.86
N ILE A 160 15.67 -10.07 15.62
CA ILE A 160 16.51 -9.88 14.45
C ILE A 160 17.94 -10.24 14.87
N GLU A 161 18.55 -11.14 14.13
CA GLU A 161 19.94 -11.56 14.32
C GLU A 161 20.64 -11.46 12.96
N ALA A 162 21.77 -10.78 12.94
CA ALA A 162 22.58 -10.57 11.76
C ALA A 162 24.05 -10.75 12.13
N THR A 163 24.78 -11.49 11.31
CA THR A 163 26.21 -11.76 11.48
C THR A 163 26.93 -11.32 10.21
N SER A 164 28.08 -10.68 10.37
CA SER A 164 28.95 -10.27 9.27
C SER A 164 29.41 -11.47 8.42
N GLU A 165 29.77 -11.21 7.16
CA GLU A 165 30.20 -12.27 6.24
C GLU A 165 31.46 -13.00 6.75
N ASP A 166 32.35 -12.29 7.43
CA ASP A 166 33.55 -12.84 8.07
C ASP A 166 33.27 -13.58 9.39
N GLY A 167 32.03 -13.53 9.90
CA GLY A 167 31.62 -14.13 11.16
C GLY A 167 32.11 -13.40 12.42
N MET A 168 32.75 -12.23 12.26
CA MET A 168 33.40 -11.54 13.37
C MET A 168 32.42 -10.72 14.21
N LEU A 169 31.39 -10.13 13.61
CA LEU A 169 30.44 -9.27 14.31
C LEU A 169 29.03 -9.86 14.21
N THR A 170 28.41 -10.13 15.36
CA THR A 170 27.00 -10.50 15.46
C THR A 170 26.22 -9.41 16.18
N MET A 171 25.12 -8.97 15.57
CA MET A 171 24.17 -8.03 16.13
C MET A 171 22.83 -8.75 16.38
N THR A 172 22.29 -8.58 17.58
CA THR A 172 20.98 -9.12 17.98
C THR A 172 20.07 -8.03 18.53
N ILE A 173 18.94 -7.81 17.86
CA ILE A 173 17.84 -6.95 18.33
C ILE A 173 16.72 -7.85 18.87
N PRO A 174 16.51 -7.90 20.20
CA PRO A 174 15.50 -8.77 20.80
C PRO A 174 14.07 -8.44 20.35
N GLU A 175 13.19 -9.45 20.32
CA GLU A 175 11.74 -9.24 20.28
C GLU A 175 11.28 -8.32 21.43
N GLY A 176 10.36 -7.41 21.13
CA GLY A 176 9.87 -6.40 22.08
C GLY A 176 10.67 -5.10 22.07
N THR A 177 11.81 -5.03 21.37
CA THR A 177 12.59 -3.79 21.25
C THR A 177 11.83 -2.74 20.45
N ILE A 178 11.69 -1.54 20.98
CA ILE A 178 11.16 -0.38 20.28
C ILE A 178 12.30 0.29 19.51
N THR A 179 12.16 0.38 18.19
CA THR A 179 13.12 1.03 17.30
C THR A 179 12.54 2.31 16.71
N LEU A 180 13.20 3.43 16.97
CA LEU A 180 12.79 4.75 16.50
C LEU A 180 13.91 5.44 15.73
N ASP A 181 13.54 6.32 14.80
CA ASP A 181 14.43 7.28 14.15
C ASP A 181 14.66 8.53 15.02
N LYS A 182 15.51 9.43 14.54
CA LYS A 182 15.82 10.71 15.20
C LYS A 182 14.59 11.61 15.46
N ASP A 183 13.50 11.43 14.73
CA ASP A 183 12.25 12.19 14.92
C ASP A 183 11.29 11.50 15.93
N GLY A 184 11.69 10.36 16.50
CA GLY A 184 10.85 9.53 17.37
C GLY A 184 9.76 8.75 16.62
N LYS A 185 9.91 8.57 15.31
CA LYS A 185 9.01 7.71 14.51
C LYS A 185 9.60 6.32 14.40
N ARG A 186 8.78 5.32 14.09
CA ARG A 186 9.26 3.95 13.86
C ARG A 186 10.38 3.94 12.82
N LEU A 187 11.43 3.20 13.12
CA LEU A 187 12.55 3.05 12.23
C LEU A 187 12.14 2.22 11.00
N ALA A 188 12.47 2.71 9.80
CA ALA A 188 12.06 2.09 8.54
C ALA A 188 13.15 1.19 7.95
N SER A 189 14.42 1.53 8.21
CA SER A 189 15.57 0.79 7.71
C SER A 189 16.66 0.67 8.77
N LEU A 190 17.45 -0.40 8.67
CA LEU A 190 18.73 -0.58 9.33
C LEU A 190 19.77 -0.89 8.25
N GLU A 191 20.95 -0.32 8.35
CA GLU A 191 22.03 -0.55 7.41
C GLU A 191 23.36 -0.70 8.13
N THR A 192 24.26 -1.48 7.56
CA THR A 192 25.66 -1.52 8.01
C THR A 192 26.63 -1.48 6.85
N ALA A 193 27.76 -0.82 7.10
CA ALA A 193 28.90 -0.80 6.20
C ALA A 193 30.20 -1.03 6.99
N VAL A 194 31.21 -1.57 6.32
CA VAL A 194 32.58 -1.51 6.85
C VAL A 194 33.08 -0.09 6.64
N ASP A 195 33.56 0.54 7.70
CA ASP A 195 34.25 1.82 7.60
C ASP A 195 35.72 1.55 7.22
N GLU A 196 36.04 1.80 5.95
CA GLU A 196 37.39 1.58 5.41
C GLU A 196 38.40 2.65 5.85
N SER A 197 37.94 3.77 6.41
CA SER A 197 38.78 4.88 6.83
C SER A 197 38.27 5.49 8.15
N PRO A 198 38.22 4.69 9.23
CA PRO A 198 37.67 5.15 10.49
C PRO A 198 38.52 6.28 11.10
N PRO A 199 37.92 7.16 11.92
CA PRO A 199 38.65 8.19 12.64
C PRO A 199 39.79 7.60 13.48
N ASP A 200 40.94 8.29 13.52
CA ASP A 200 42.10 7.83 14.28
C ASP A 200 41.74 7.65 15.77
N PRO A 201 42.13 6.53 16.41
CA PRO A 201 41.97 6.36 17.85
C PRO A 201 42.88 7.34 18.61
N PRO A 202 42.71 7.48 19.95
CA PRO A 202 43.65 8.23 20.80
C PRO A 202 45.12 7.81 20.56
N GLU A 203 46.08 8.73 20.77
CA GLU A 203 47.50 8.59 20.37
C GLU A 203 48.17 7.27 20.83
N ASP A 204 47.77 6.77 21.98
CA ASP A 204 48.33 5.56 22.59
C ASP A 204 47.36 4.35 22.48
N ALA A 205 46.47 4.35 21.50
CA ALA A 205 45.51 3.28 21.26
C ALA A 205 45.49 2.85 19.79
N HIS A 206 45.03 1.62 19.55
CA HIS A 206 44.91 1.06 18.20
C HIS A 206 43.52 0.45 17.98
N ILE A 207 42.98 0.65 16.78
CA ILE A 207 41.81 -0.10 16.33
C ILE A 207 42.24 -1.54 16.02
N ILE A 208 41.51 -2.49 16.58
CA ILE A 208 41.72 -3.92 16.40
C ILE A 208 40.63 -4.45 15.46
N GLY A 209 41.03 -5.01 14.33
CA GLY A 209 40.10 -5.52 13.33
C GLY A 209 39.50 -4.43 12.46
N LEU A 210 38.19 -4.52 12.19
CA LEU A 210 37.45 -3.59 11.33
C LEU A 210 36.63 -2.62 12.18
N ALA A 211 36.35 -1.45 11.62
CA ALA A 211 35.32 -0.57 12.12
C ALA A 211 34.05 -0.79 11.29
N TYR A 212 32.90 -0.78 11.95
CA TYR A 212 31.60 -0.95 11.29
C TYR A 212 30.74 0.27 11.57
N ASP A 213 30.29 0.91 10.50
CA ASP A 213 29.32 2.00 10.54
C ASP A 213 27.89 1.44 10.47
N PHE A 214 27.05 1.84 11.42
CA PHE A 214 25.66 1.43 11.52
C PHE A 214 24.76 2.64 11.27
N GLY A 215 23.77 2.45 10.41
CA GLY A 215 22.79 3.48 10.06
C GLY A 215 21.34 3.04 10.23
N PRO A 216 20.40 4.00 10.24
CA PRO A 216 20.64 5.43 10.08
C PRO A 216 20.99 6.13 11.41
N ASP A 217 21.66 7.27 11.31
CA ASP A 217 22.01 8.10 12.47
C ASP A 217 20.80 8.53 13.28
N GLY A 218 20.97 8.55 14.61
CA GLY A 218 19.90 8.87 15.55
C GLY A 218 18.84 7.77 15.68
N ALA A 219 19.09 6.58 15.13
CA ALA A 219 18.34 5.38 15.51
C ALA A 219 18.48 5.11 17.00
N THR A 220 17.38 4.73 17.66
CA THR A 220 17.35 4.39 19.09
C THR A 220 16.71 3.03 19.33
N PHE A 221 17.18 2.30 20.33
CA PHE A 221 16.75 0.94 20.67
C PHE A 221 16.42 0.82 22.17
N ASP A 222 15.18 0.45 22.51
CA ASP A 222 14.74 0.24 23.89
C ASP A 222 13.91 -1.06 24.04
N PRO A 223 14.40 -2.11 24.75
CA PRO A 223 15.74 -2.21 25.35
C PRO A 223 16.90 -2.15 24.32
N PRO A 224 18.14 -1.90 24.77
CA PRO A 224 19.28 -1.89 23.87
C PRO A 224 19.49 -3.24 23.19
N LEU A 225 20.03 -3.21 21.98
CA LEU A 225 20.45 -4.40 21.25
C LEU A 225 21.76 -4.94 21.83
N THR A 226 22.10 -6.17 21.49
CA THR A 226 23.37 -6.79 21.85
C THR A 226 24.30 -6.85 20.65
N MET A 227 25.54 -6.42 20.84
CA MET A 227 26.62 -6.54 19.87
C MET A 227 27.68 -7.47 20.44
N GLU A 228 28.04 -8.50 19.68
CA GLU A 228 29.11 -9.45 20.02
C GLU A 228 30.17 -9.40 18.92
N TYR A 229 31.36 -8.96 19.27
CA TYR A 229 32.48 -8.79 18.35
C TYR A 229 33.63 -9.73 18.73
N THR A 230 33.95 -10.66 17.85
CA THR A 230 35.13 -11.54 17.91
C THR A 230 36.40 -10.79 17.52
N TYR A 231 37.48 -11.03 18.25
CA TYR A 231 38.81 -10.49 17.96
C TYR A 231 39.83 -11.61 17.75
N ASP A 232 40.86 -11.33 16.96
CA ASP A 232 42.00 -12.24 16.77
C ASP A 232 43.07 -11.92 17.83
N PRO A 233 43.37 -12.84 18.78
CA PRO A 233 44.40 -12.62 19.80
C PRO A 233 45.81 -12.46 19.21
N ASP A 234 46.09 -13.04 18.04
CA ASP A 234 47.41 -12.94 17.39
C ASP A 234 47.60 -11.58 16.67
N ALA A 235 46.50 -10.86 16.41
CA ALA A 235 46.52 -9.53 15.82
C ALA A 235 46.65 -8.40 16.87
N LEU A 236 46.65 -8.74 18.16
CA LEU A 236 46.76 -7.77 19.24
C LEU A 236 48.20 -7.24 19.34
N PRO A 237 48.40 -5.90 19.38
CA PRO A 237 49.67 -5.33 19.83
C PRO A 237 49.94 -5.69 21.29
N ASP A 238 51.09 -5.29 21.86
CA ASP A 238 51.31 -5.30 23.31
C ASP A 238 50.34 -4.30 23.99
N VAL A 239 49.06 -4.66 24.06
CA VAL A 239 47.97 -3.87 24.64
C VAL A 239 47.66 -4.36 26.05
N ALA A 240 47.27 -3.42 26.91
CA ALA A 240 46.93 -3.72 28.30
C ALA A 240 45.46 -4.14 28.44
N ASP A 241 44.56 -3.47 27.71
CA ASP A 241 43.11 -3.62 27.84
C ASP A 241 42.43 -3.51 26.45
N LEU A 242 41.34 -4.25 26.27
CA LEU A 242 40.47 -4.22 25.09
C LEU A 242 39.07 -3.78 25.49
N PHE A 243 38.45 -2.93 24.68
CA PHE A 243 37.07 -2.51 24.86
C PHE A 243 36.39 -2.27 23.51
N LEU A 244 35.07 -2.38 23.49
CA LEU A 244 34.27 -1.90 22.37
C LEU A 244 34.05 -0.41 22.55
N ALA A 245 34.28 0.38 21.50
CA ALA A 245 34.04 1.81 21.49
C ALA A 245 33.07 2.19 20.37
N TYR A 246 32.37 3.29 20.57
CA TYR A 246 31.61 3.96 19.52
C TYR A 246 32.23 5.33 19.25
N TYR A 247 32.13 5.82 18.02
CA TYR A 247 32.60 7.16 17.68
C TYR A 247 31.50 8.19 17.96
N ASP A 248 31.77 9.16 18.84
CA ASP A 248 30.87 10.29 19.05
C ASP A 248 31.21 11.35 17.99
N GLU A 249 30.38 11.44 16.95
CA GLU A 249 30.59 12.39 15.85
C GLU A 249 30.47 13.86 16.28
N GLU A 250 29.69 14.16 17.32
CA GLU A 250 29.52 15.52 17.83
C GLU A 250 30.77 15.98 18.59
N ALA A 251 31.35 15.09 19.40
CA ALA A 251 32.58 15.33 20.13
C ALA A 251 33.84 15.16 19.25
N GLY A 252 33.77 14.33 18.21
CA GLY A 252 34.91 13.92 17.39
C GLY A 252 35.86 12.97 18.11
N GLU A 253 35.33 12.14 19.01
CA GLU A 253 36.13 11.29 19.91
C GLU A 253 35.55 9.87 20.01
N TRP A 254 36.42 8.87 20.18
CA TRP A 254 36.01 7.52 20.51
C TRP A 254 35.61 7.40 21.97
N VAL A 255 34.42 6.87 22.24
CA VAL A 255 33.86 6.69 23.58
C VAL A 255 33.75 5.20 23.90
N GLU A 256 34.32 4.80 25.04
CA GLU A 256 34.26 3.42 25.54
C GLU A 256 32.82 3.01 25.91
N LEU A 257 32.39 1.85 25.42
CA LEU A 257 31.17 1.20 25.85
C LEU A 257 31.44 0.23 27.00
N PRO A 258 30.56 0.19 28.03
CA PRO A 258 30.55 -0.89 28.98
C PRO A 258 30.39 -2.24 28.26
N CYS A 259 31.45 -3.06 28.30
CA CYS A 259 31.51 -4.33 27.61
C CYS A 259 32.07 -5.44 28.50
N THR A 260 31.82 -6.68 28.11
CA THR A 260 32.42 -7.87 28.73
C THR A 260 33.35 -8.54 27.73
N VAL A 261 34.63 -8.66 28.08
CA VAL A 261 35.63 -9.37 27.28
C VAL A 261 35.70 -10.83 27.76
N ASP A 262 35.52 -11.76 26.84
CA ASP A 262 35.76 -13.20 27.05
C ASP A 262 37.08 -13.61 26.38
N PRO A 263 38.18 -13.73 27.14
CA PRO A 263 39.48 -14.09 26.59
C PRO A 263 39.60 -15.56 26.18
N VAL A 264 38.64 -16.42 26.55
CA VAL A 264 38.63 -17.84 26.17
C VAL A 264 37.97 -18.02 24.81
N ASN A 265 36.85 -17.34 24.58
CA ASN A 265 36.13 -17.37 23.31
C ASN A 265 36.58 -16.27 22.33
N HIS A 266 37.43 -15.36 22.79
CA HIS A 266 37.95 -14.22 22.04
C HIS A 266 36.84 -13.29 21.53
N THR A 267 35.87 -13.00 22.40
CA THR A 267 34.73 -12.13 22.08
C THR A 267 34.62 -10.95 23.04
N ILE A 268 34.01 -9.87 22.56
CA ILE A 268 33.63 -8.69 23.34
C ILE A 268 32.13 -8.46 23.14
N THR A 269 31.37 -8.43 24.22
CA THR A 269 29.91 -8.23 24.18
C THR A 269 29.52 -6.91 24.84
N ALA A 270 28.69 -6.12 24.18
CA ALA A 270 28.17 -4.85 24.70
C ALA A 270 26.68 -4.66 24.40
N SER A 271 26.04 -3.82 25.21
CA SER A 271 24.68 -3.34 24.96
C SER A 271 24.74 -2.00 24.21
N VAL A 272 24.01 -1.91 23.10
CA VAL A 272 24.04 -0.75 22.20
C VAL A 272 22.63 -0.16 22.10
N ALA A 273 22.51 1.15 22.37
CA ALA A 273 21.21 1.83 22.40
C ALA A 273 20.98 2.77 21.21
N HIS A 274 22.01 2.98 20.39
CA HIS A 274 21.98 3.85 19.22
C HIS A 274 22.97 3.35 18.16
N PHE A 275 22.92 3.93 16.97
CA PHE A 275 23.80 3.59 15.85
C PHE A 275 24.79 4.71 15.55
N THR A 276 25.99 4.29 15.15
CA THR A 276 27.16 5.08 14.74
C THR A 276 28.27 4.09 14.33
N THR A 277 29.52 4.54 14.20
CA THR A 277 30.68 3.68 13.99
C THR A 277 31.12 3.00 15.28
N PHE A 278 31.29 1.68 15.23
CA PHE A 278 31.82 0.87 16.33
C PHE A 278 33.12 0.18 15.93
N ALA A 279 34.05 0.08 16.88
CA ALA A 279 35.32 -0.63 16.71
C ALA A 279 35.81 -1.20 18.04
N ILE A 280 36.66 -2.23 17.97
CA ILE A 280 37.43 -2.69 19.14
C ILE A 280 38.67 -1.79 19.24
N ILE A 281 38.91 -1.23 20.42
CA ILE A 281 40.10 -0.42 20.70
C ILE A 281 40.96 -1.13 21.75
N GLY A 282 42.26 -1.19 21.49
CA GLY A 282 43.27 -1.68 22.42
C GLY A 282 44.20 -0.56 22.90
N TRP A 283 44.32 -0.39 24.22
CA TRP A 283 45.17 0.63 24.82
C TRP A 283 46.61 0.12 24.99
N VAL A 284 47.60 0.89 24.53
CA VAL A 284 49.03 0.56 24.68
C VAL A 284 49.56 1.14 25.99
N PRO A 285 50.10 0.32 26.91
CA PRO A 285 50.65 0.84 28.15
C PRO A 285 51.85 1.75 27.87
N PRO A 286 52.00 2.86 28.60
CA PRO A 286 53.14 3.76 28.41
C PRO A 286 54.46 3.00 28.62
N VAL A 287 55.41 3.18 27.70
CA VAL A 287 56.73 2.55 27.80
C VAL A 287 57.39 2.97 29.12
N PRO A 288 57.84 2.04 29.98
CA PRO A 288 58.50 2.38 31.23
C PRO A 288 59.72 3.28 30.96
N PRO A 289 59.96 4.32 31.78
CA PRO A 289 61.12 5.18 31.59
C PRO A 289 62.40 4.34 31.64
N PRO A 290 63.40 4.63 30.79
CA PRO A 290 64.65 3.88 30.78
C PRO A 290 65.32 3.95 32.16
N PRO A 291 65.99 2.88 32.63
CA PRO A 291 66.66 2.90 33.91
C PRO A 291 67.66 4.05 33.96
N PRO A 292 67.81 4.74 35.12
CA PRO A 292 68.71 5.88 35.24
C PRO A 292 70.13 5.46 34.85
N VAL A 293 70.75 6.21 33.94
CA VAL A 293 72.14 5.98 33.52
C VAL A 293 73.03 6.02 34.77
N PRO A 294 73.87 4.99 35.03
CA PRO A 294 74.73 5.00 36.21
C PRO A 294 75.62 6.24 36.19
N ALA A 295 75.66 6.96 37.32
CA ALA A 295 76.44 8.17 37.45
C ALA A 295 77.91 7.87 37.11
N ARG A 296 78.44 8.55 36.08
CA ARG A 296 79.88 8.53 35.80
C ARG A 296 80.59 9.25 36.95
N PHE A 297 81.31 8.53 37.80
CA PHE A 297 82.19 9.14 38.77
C PHE A 297 83.49 9.54 38.05
N THR A 298 83.67 10.83 37.76
CA THR A 298 84.98 11.34 37.37
C THR A 298 85.82 11.52 38.63
N ILE A 299 86.74 10.60 38.89
CA ILE A 299 87.75 10.79 39.93
C ILE A 299 88.66 11.95 39.48
N ARG A 300 88.53 13.11 40.11
CA ARG A 300 89.48 14.22 39.96
C ARG A 300 90.53 14.16 41.07
N SER A 301 91.74 13.78 40.66
CA SER A 301 93.10 14.02 41.20
C SER A 301 93.34 14.24 42.70
N LEU A 302 94.40 13.61 43.22
CA LEU A 302 95.24 14.20 44.26
C LEU A 302 96.70 14.23 43.79
N GLY A 303 97.17 15.39 43.35
CA GLY A 303 98.60 15.67 43.22
C GLY A 303 99.08 16.26 44.53
N VAL A 304 99.93 15.52 45.25
CA VAL A 304 100.62 16.03 46.45
C VAL A 304 101.85 16.80 45.96
N SER A 305 101.99 18.05 46.39
CA SER A 305 103.17 18.90 46.15
C SER A 305 104.22 18.73 47.24
#